data_AF-A0A3R7DSE4-F1
#
_entry.id   AF-A0A3R7DSE4-F1
#
_cell.length_a   1.000
_cell.length_b   1.000
_cell.length_c   1.000
_cell.angle_alpha   90.00
_cell.angle_beta   90.00
_cell.angle_gamma   90.00
#
_symmetry.space_group_name_H-M   'P 1'
#
loop_
_entity.id
_entity.type
_entity.pdbx_description
1 polymer ?
#
loop_
_entity_poly.entity_id
_entity_poly.type
_entity_poly.pdbx_seq_one_letter_code
_entity_poly.pdbx_strand_id
1 'polypeptide(L)'
;MPCGNDTALSIPLAIDAGLGELGRNGLLIASEFGPRVRLCKVFTDLPLETDKPIEFGIKEFCEKCKLCAEACEVGAISTSEKPSYEIACRSNNPGALKWYVNVEKCFMFWRKNGASCSTCIKVCPFNRSGLE
;
A
#
# COMPACT_ATOMS: atom_id res chain seq x y z
N MET A 1 6.27 -4.11 23.96
CA MET A 1 6.96 -3.43 22.85
C MET A 1 5.93 -2.89 21.87
N PRO A 2 6.00 -1.64 21.40
CA PRO A 2 5.10 -1.12 20.39
C PRO A 2 5.49 -1.65 18.98
N CYS A 3 5.48 -2.97 18.82
CA CYS A 3 5.69 -3.65 17.53
C CYS A 3 4.33 -4.00 16.95
N GLY A 4 3.73 -3.06 16.21
CA GLY A 4 2.38 -3.23 15.66
C GLY A 4 2.06 -2.17 14.62
N ASN A 5 0.79 -1.78 14.54
CA ASN A 5 0.32 -0.79 13.57
C ASN A 5 0.61 0.66 14.00
N ASP A 6 0.88 0.90 15.29
CA ASP A 6 1.02 2.24 15.86
C ASP A 6 2.45 2.80 15.73
N THR A 7 2.72 3.94 16.39
CA THR A 7 4.01 4.65 16.48
C THR A 7 4.44 5.37 15.19
N ALA A 8 4.34 4.71 14.03
CA ALA A 8 4.72 5.29 12.74
C ALA A 8 3.99 4.61 11.59
N LEU A 9 3.97 5.26 10.43
CA LEU A 9 3.44 4.70 9.19
C LEU A 9 4.37 3.60 8.67
N SER A 10 3.91 2.35 8.70
CA SER A 10 4.75 1.20 8.34
C SER A 10 5.16 1.18 6.86
N ILE A 11 4.31 1.66 5.95
CA ILE A 11 4.57 1.55 4.50
C ILE A 11 5.76 2.43 4.06
N PRO A 12 5.82 3.73 4.39
CA PRO A 12 7.01 4.54 4.07
C PRO A 12 8.30 3.94 4.61
N LEU A 13 8.30 3.48 5.87
CA LEU A 13 9.48 2.86 6.48
C LEU A 13 9.92 1.58 5.74
N ALA A 14 8.97 0.77 5.28
CA ALA A 14 9.28 -0.43 4.51
C ALA A 14 9.83 -0.13 3.11
N ILE A 15 9.39 0.98 2.49
CA ILE A 15 9.96 1.46 1.21
C ILE A 15 11.39 1.95 1.43
N ASP A 16 11.62 2.76 2.47
CA ASP A 16 12.95 3.27 2.81
C ASP A 16 13.93 2.14 3.13
N ALA A 17 13.45 1.06 3.75
CA ALA A 17 14.19 -0.16 4.03
C ALA A 17 14.32 -1.14 2.84
N GLY A 18 13.89 -0.75 1.63
CA GLY A 18 14.08 -1.58 0.43
C GLY A 18 13.19 -2.81 0.33
N LEU A 19 12.09 -2.90 1.09
CA LEU A 19 11.22 -4.08 1.09
C LEU A 19 10.22 -4.12 -0.08
N GLY A 20 10.05 -3.02 -0.81
CA GLY A 20 9.10 -2.93 -1.91
C GLY A 20 8.79 -1.50 -2.34
N GLU A 21 7.78 -1.36 -3.20
CA GLU A 21 7.29 -0.08 -3.72
C GLU A 21 5.83 0.17 -3.32
N LEU A 22 5.38 1.43 -3.42
CA LEU A 22 4.00 1.81 -3.13
C LEU A 22 3.06 1.43 -4.29
N GLY A 23 2.07 0.58 -4.02
CA GLY A 23 1.01 0.24 -4.96
C GLY A 23 -0.14 1.25 -5.00
N ARG A 24 -0.91 1.24 -6.10
CA ARG A 24 -2.16 2.01 -6.26
C ARG A 24 -3.17 1.76 -5.14
N ASN A 25 -3.21 0.54 -4.61
CA ASN A 25 -4.10 0.16 -3.50
C ASN A 25 -3.66 0.76 -2.14
N GLY A 26 -2.61 1.58 -2.12
CA GLY A 26 -2.09 2.22 -0.92
C GLY A 26 -1.34 1.27 0.01
N LEU A 27 -0.93 0.10 -0.47
CA LEU A 27 -0.15 -0.90 0.27
C LEU A 27 1.27 -1.00 -0.31
N LEU A 28 2.20 -1.55 0.49
CA LEU A 28 3.48 -2.00 -0.03
C LEU A 28 3.24 -3.18 -0.98
N ILE A 29 3.84 -3.13 -2.16
CA ILE A 29 4.02 -4.28 -3.03
C ILE A 29 5.44 -4.78 -2.77
N ALA A 30 5.57 -5.84 -1.98
CA ALA A 30 6.87 -6.46 -1.72
C ALA A 30 7.33 -7.23 -2.97
N SER A 31 8.64 -7.24 -3.22
CA SER A 31 9.25 -7.92 -4.38
C SER A 31 8.86 -9.40 -4.47
N GLU A 32 8.86 -10.10 -3.33
CA GLU A 32 8.61 -11.56 -3.29
C GLU A 32 7.13 -11.93 -3.09
N PHE A 33 6.36 -11.10 -2.39
CA PHE A 33 5.03 -11.47 -1.89
C PHE A 33 3.90 -10.58 -2.42
N GLY A 34 4.23 -9.56 -3.20
CA GLY A 34 3.30 -8.51 -3.58
C GLY A 34 2.68 -7.86 -2.33
N PRO A 35 1.37 -7.53 -2.35
CA PRO A 35 0.71 -6.95 -1.18
C PRO A 35 0.33 -7.97 -0.09
N ARG A 36 0.70 -9.26 -0.21
CA ARG A 36 0.33 -10.32 0.75
C ARG A 36 1.31 -10.43 1.92
N VAL A 37 1.74 -9.29 2.44
CA VAL A 37 2.65 -9.18 3.58
C VAL A 37 2.09 -8.23 4.63
N ARG A 38 2.32 -8.51 5.91
CA ARG A 38 2.08 -7.58 7.01
C ARG A 38 3.40 -7.01 7.50
N LEU A 39 3.40 -5.72 7.80
CA LEU A 39 4.59 -4.99 8.21
C LEU A 39 4.57 -4.76 9.71
N CYS A 40 5.72 -4.97 10.35
CA CYS A 40 6.00 -4.54 11.70
C CYS A 40 7.33 -3.80 11.72
N LYS A 41 7.59 -3.03 12.78
CA LYS A 41 8.81 -2.25 12.93
C LYS A 41 9.25 -2.18 14.38
N VAL A 42 10.55 -2.04 14.58
CA VAL A 42 11.21 -1.83 15.86
C VAL A 42 12.14 -0.64 15.71
N PHE A 43 12.08 0.29 16.65
CA PHE A 43 13.03 1.39 16.74
C PHE A 43 14.14 1.01 17.71
N THR A 44 15.38 1.21 17.30
CA THR A 44 16.56 0.91 18.10
C THR A 44 17.64 1.95 17.81
N ASP A 45 18.48 2.18 18.81
CA ASP A 45 19.73 2.94 18.75
C ASP A 45 20.93 2.06 18.40
N LEU A 46 20.74 0.74 18.23
CA LEU A 46 21.77 -0.17 17.76
C LEU A 46 22.30 0.29 16.40
N PRO A 47 23.62 0.49 16.23
CA PRO A 47 24.19 0.82 14.94
C PRO A 47 24.02 -0.38 13.99
N LEU A 48 23.32 -0.14 12.88
CA LEU A 48 23.05 -1.10 11.82
C LEU A 48 23.43 -0.49 10.46
N GLU A 49 23.84 -1.32 9.52
CA GLU A 49 23.95 -0.90 8.13
C GLU A 49 22.55 -0.68 7.56
N THR A 50 22.37 0.42 6.81
CA THR A 50 21.07 0.76 6.22
C THR A 50 20.95 0.18 4.82
N ASP A 51 19.82 -0.47 4.55
CA ASP A 51 19.41 -0.82 3.19
C ASP A 51 19.05 0.43 2.37
N LYS A 52 18.79 0.22 1.07
CA LYS A 52 18.36 1.26 0.14
C LYS A 52 16.98 0.94 -0.43
N PRO A 53 16.17 1.95 -0.78
CA PRO A 53 14.95 1.75 -1.55
C PRO A 53 15.21 0.98 -2.83
N ILE A 54 14.23 0.19 -3.25
CA ILE A 54 14.24 -0.57 -4.51
C ILE A 54 13.17 -0.04 -5.46
N GLU A 55 13.45 -0.10 -6.76
CA GLU A 55 12.50 0.22 -7.82
C GLU A 55 12.47 -0.93 -8.83
N PHE A 56 11.30 -1.52 -9.03
CA PHE A 56 11.05 -2.63 -9.94
C PHE A 56 9.79 -2.41 -10.79
N GLY A 57 9.33 -1.16 -10.90
CA GLY A 57 8.34 -0.71 -11.87
C GLY A 57 6.89 -0.77 -11.38
N ILE A 58 6.64 -0.79 -10.07
CA ILE A 58 5.27 -0.87 -9.54
C ILE A 58 4.44 0.35 -9.95
N LYS A 59 5.04 1.54 -9.99
CA LYS A 59 4.34 2.76 -10.36
C LYS A 59 3.84 2.68 -11.81
N GLU A 60 4.72 2.39 -12.75
CA GLU A 60 4.44 2.30 -14.19
C GLU A 60 3.42 1.19 -14.48
N PHE A 61 3.52 0.08 -13.76
CA PHE A 61 2.53 -0.99 -13.84
C PHE A 61 1.17 -0.52 -13.32
N CYS A 62 1.14 0.15 -12.16
CA CYS A 62 -0.08 0.64 -11.54
C CYS A 62 -0.80 1.70 -12.37
N GLU A 63 -0.07 2.54 -13.12
CA GLU A 63 -0.66 3.54 -14.05
C GLU A 63 -1.61 2.88 -15.06
N LYS A 64 -1.27 1.67 -15.53
CA LYS A 64 -2.03 0.92 -16.53
C LYS A 64 -3.02 -0.09 -15.92
N CYS A 65 -2.60 -0.84 -14.90
CA CYS A 65 -3.31 -2.05 -14.45
C CYS A 65 -4.71 -1.78 -13.87
N LYS A 66 -4.83 -0.87 -12.90
CA LYS A 66 -6.10 -0.45 -12.24
C LYS A 66 -7.02 -1.53 -11.65
N LEU A 67 -6.68 -2.83 -11.74
CA LEU A 67 -7.51 -3.95 -11.28
C LEU A 67 -7.99 -3.83 -9.82
N CYS A 68 -7.12 -3.36 -8.91
CA CYS A 68 -7.51 -3.16 -7.51
C CYS A 68 -8.59 -2.07 -7.33
N ALA A 69 -8.58 -1.04 -8.18
CA ALA A 69 -9.58 0.02 -8.18
C ALA A 69 -10.90 -0.46 -8.78
N GLU A 70 -10.83 -1.18 -9.90
CA GLU A 70 -12.00 -1.76 -10.57
C GLU A 70 -12.72 -2.79 -9.70
N ALA A 71 -11.97 -3.61 -8.96
CA ALA A 71 -12.53 -4.61 -8.05
C ALA A 71 -13.07 -4.02 -6.73
N CYS A 72 -12.83 -2.73 -6.44
CA CYS A 72 -13.26 -2.12 -5.19
C CYS A 72 -14.74 -1.73 -5.23
N GLU A 73 -15.61 -2.51 -4.58
CA GLU A 73 -17.07 -2.33 -4.57
C GLU A 73 -17.55 -0.94 -4.12
N VAL A 74 -16.76 -0.26 -3.28
CA VAL A 74 -17.10 1.07 -2.73
C VAL A 74 -16.36 2.22 -3.41
N GLY A 75 -15.58 1.95 -4.46
CA GLY A 75 -14.83 2.97 -5.19
C GLY A 75 -13.89 3.77 -4.27
N ALA A 76 -13.20 3.09 -3.35
CA ALA A 76 -12.28 3.73 -2.42
C ALA A 76 -10.90 4.00 -3.03
N ILE A 77 -10.53 3.31 -4.10
CA ILE A 77 -9.22 3.42 -4.75
C ILE A 77 -9.39 4.20 -6.06
N SER A 78 -8.52 5.17 -6.31
CA SER A 78 -8.57 6.00 -7.52
C SER A 78 -8.31 5.20 -8.81
N THR A 79 -9.08 5.50 -9.86
CA THR A 79 -8.89 5.00 -11.24
C THR A 79 -8.07 5.95 -12.12
N SER A 80 -7.65 7.10 -11.58
CA SER A 80 -6.78 8.06 -12.28
C SER A 80 -5.50 7.38 -12.75
N GLU A 81 -5.09 7.64 -13.99
CA GLU A 81 -3.87 7.06 -14.55
C GLU A 81 -2.67 7.38 -13.65
N LYS A 82 -2.39 8.67 -13.43
CA LYS A 82 -1.26 9.15 -12.64
C LYS A 82 -1.62 9.38 -11.17
N PRO A 83 -0.65 9.28 -10.25
CA PRO A 83 -0.83 9.71 -8.86
C PRO A 83 -0.97 11.25 -8.79
N SER A 84 -1.50 11.75 -7.67
CA SER A 84 -1.63 13.19 -7.42
C SER A 84 -1.27 13.53 -5.97
N TYR A 85 -1.25 14.81 -5.65
CA TYR A 85 -1.12 15.31 -4.27
C TYR A 85 -2.48 15.51 -3.58
N GLU A 86 -3.58 15.25 -4.30
CA GLU A 86 -4.93 15.48 -3.80
C GLU A 86 -5.36 14.34 -2.87
N ILE A 87 -5.63 14.70 -1.61
CA ILE A 87 -6.13 13.75 -0.62
C ILE A 87 -7.57 13.33 -0.96
N ALA A 88 -7.91 12.07 -0.66
CA ALA A 88 -9.24 11.52 -0.90
C ALA A 88 -10.20 11.71 0.28
N CYS A 89 -9.68 11.95 1.49
CA CYS A 89 -10.44 12.23 2.72
C CYS A 89 -9.53 12.84 3.80
N ARG A 90 -10.12 13.37 4.88
CA ARG A 90 -9.38 13.95 6.03
C ARG A 90 -8.44 12.96 6.74
N SER A 91 -8.71 11.67 6.58
CA SER A 91 -7.92 10.58 7.18
C SER A 91 -6.67 10.25 6.36
N ASN A 92 -6.35 11.02 5.32
CA ASN A 92 -5.12 10.89 4.56
C ASN A 92 -4.05 11.89 5.04
N ASN A 93 -2.81 11.43 5.19
CA ASN A 93 -1.65 12.31 5.39
C ASN A 93 -1.22 12.94 4.04
N PRO A 94 -1.34 14.27 3.85
CA PRO A 94 -1.02 14.96 2.60
C PRO A 94 0.50 15.05 2.33
N GLY A 95 0.86 15.58 1.16
CA GLY A 95 2.26 15.94 0.82
C GLY A 95 3.05 14.86 0.09
N ALA A 96 2.52 13.64 -0.05
CA ALA A 96 3.11 12.59 -0.87
C ALA A 96 2.40 12.50 -2.24
N LEU A 97 3.16 12.32 -3.31
CA LEU A 97 2.61 11.99 -4.63
C LEU A 97 2.21 10.51 -4.65
N LYS A 98 0.91 10.22 -4.61
CA LYS A 98 0.41 8.82 -4.62
C LYS A 98 -1.05 8.73 -5.08
N TRP A 99 -1.53 7.51 -5.29
CA TRP A 99 -2.97 7.25 -5.37
C TRP A 99 -3.56 7.21 -3.97
N TYR A 100 -4.16 8.33 -3.54
CA TYR A 100 -4.83 8.39 -2.25
C TYR A 100 -6.06 7.48 -2.23
N VAL A 101 -6.09 6.56 -1.26
CA VAL A 101 -7.26 5.72 -0.98
C VAL A 101 -8.20 6.49 -0.07
N ASN A 102 -9.48 6.54 -0.40
CA ASN A 102 -10.53 6.98 0.50
C ASN A 102 -10.73 5.91 1.60
N VAL A 103 -9.91 6.00 2.64
CA VAL A 103 -9.86 5.01 3.73
C VAL A 103 -11.15 4.99 4.55
N GLU A 104 -11.90 6.10 4.58
CA GLU A 104 -13.19 6.17 5.26
C GLU A 104 -14.24 5.31 4.54
N LYS A 105 -14.32 5.38 3.20
CA LYS A 105 -15.17 4.46 2.40
C LYS A 105 -14.76 3.00 2.59
N CYS A 106 -13.45 2.72 2.55
CA CYS A 106 -12.91 1.38 2.75
C CYS A 106 -13.34 0.81 4.12
N PHE A 107 -13.17 1.59 5.19
CA PHE A 107 -13.52 1.17 6.54
C PHE A 107 -15.04 1.04 6.75
N MET A 108 -15.84 1.92 6.15
CA MET A 108 -17.31 1.80 6.21
C MET A 108 -17.81 0.51 5.56
N PHE A 109 -17.14 0.01 4.53
CA PHE A 109 -17.44 -1.31 3.97
C PHE A 109 -17.17 -2.45 4.96
N TRP A 110 -16.05 -2.40 5.70
CA TRP A 110 -15.72 -3.40 6.72
C TRP A 110 -16.79 -3.44 7.83
N ARG A 111 -17.27 -2.26 8.23
CA ARG A 111 -18.37 -2.17 9.21
C ARG A 111 -19.66 -2.78 8.68
N LYS A 112 -19.93 -2.65 7.38
CA LYS A 112 -21.13 -3.18 6.73
C LYS A 112 -21.07 -4.69 6.50
N ASN A 113 -19.93 -5.22 6.06
CA ASN A 113 -19.78 -6.65 5.75
C ASN A 113 -19.41 -7.51 6.99
N GLY A 114 -19.04 -6.88 8.11
CA GLY A 114 -18.68 -7.55 9.36
C GLY A 114 -17.29 -8.19 9.39
N ALA A 115 -16.44 -7.95 8.39
CA ALA A 115 -15.13 -8.59 8.27
C ALA A 115 -14.10 -7.70 7.53
N SER A 116 -12.83 -8.08 7.57
CA SER A 116 -11.81 -7.46 6.71
C SER A 116 -12.08 -7.80 5.23
N CYS A 117 -12.00 -6.81 4.34
CA CYS A 117 -12.31 -6.99 2.91
C CYS A 117 -11.19 -7.68 2.10
N SER A 118 -10.01 -7.06 2.04
CA SER A 118 -8.83 -7.58 1.31
C SER A 118 -9.00 -7.87 -0.20
N THR A 119 -10.09 -7.43 -0.85
CA THR A 119 -10.29 -7.63 -2.30
C THR A 119 -9.16 -7.02 -3.13
N CYS A 120 -8.70 -5.81 -2.79
CA CYS A 120 -7.59 -5.14 -3.47
C CYS A 120 -6.27 -5.92 -3.37
N ILE A 121 -6.07 -6.67 -2.29
CA ILE A 121 -4.92 -7.56 -2.12
C ILE A 121 -5.12 -8.78 -3.01
N LYS A 122 -6.28 -9.44 -2.94
CA LYS A 122 -6.60 -10.67 -3.71
C LYS A 122 -6.40 -10.52 -5.21
N VAL A 123 -6.83 -9.40 -5.79
CA VAL A 123 -6.80 -9.20 -7.25
C VAL A 123 -5.47 -8.66 -7.78
N CYS A 124 -4.53 -8.31 -6.92
CA CYS A 124 -3.26 -7.75 -7.36
C CYS A 124 -2.44 -8.79 -8.17
N PRO A 125 -1.98 -8.47 -9.39
CA PRO A 125 -1.19 -9.41 -10.20
C PRO A 125 0.13 -9.83 -9.55
N PHE A 126 0.73 -8.97 -8.73
CA PHE A 126 1.96 -9.23 -7.97
C PHE A 126 1.81 -10.28 -6.87
N ASN A 127 0.61 -10.87 -6.72
CA ASN A 127 0.46 -12.06 -5.89
C ASN A 127 1.21 -13.26 -6.47
N ARG A 128 1.30 -13.41 -7.80
CA ARG A 128 1.89 -14.63 -8.39
C ARG A 128 3.42 -14.48 -8.39
N SER A 129 4.09 -15.31 -7.61
CA SER A 129 5.55 -15.49 -7.70
C SER A 129 5.92 -15.95 -9.12
N GLY A 130 6.75 -15.19 -9.82
CA GLY A 130 7.30 -15.57 -11.13
C GLY A 130 6.73 -14.85 -12.36
N LEU A 131 6.39 -13.56 -12.27
CA LEU A 131 6.38 -12.73 -13.49
C LEU A 131 7.83 -12.38 -13.85
N GLU A 132 8.52 -13.36 -14.41
CA GLU A 132 9.62 -13.16 -15.36
C GLU A 132 9.07 -12.73 -16.72
#